data_AF-A0A4R4NU83-F1
#
_entry.id   AF-A0A4R4NU83-F1
#
_cell.length_a   1.000
_cell.length_b   1.000
_cell.length_c   1.000
_cell.angle_alpha   90.00
_cell.angle_beta   90.00
_cell.angle_gamma   90.00
#
_symmetry.space_group_name_H-M   'P 1'
#
loop_
_entity.id
_entity.type
_entity.pdbx_description
1 polymer ?
#
loop_
_entity_poly.entity_id
_entity_poly.type
_entity_poly.pdbx_seq_one_letter_code
_entity_poly.pdbx_strand_id
1 'polypeptide(L)'
;MSASVRPRHRSAAVGALVVAGLCSALLVNPSHAEEPADQGALAAPRVHDIQGDTRISPYAGQQVTDVPGIVTGVRTYGSRGFWIQDPTPDDDPATSEGVFVFTSSTPRVAVGDDVRVSGLVGEYYPGGEDIGGQSVTQISRPTVTVVSSGNELPTQVTLDADDLPQRYAPAGDPAEGGDIEGLALRPNRYALDLFESLEGMTVAVENTAVVGPSTPYYELWVTLDPHANRTVGGGTRYASYADQNAGRLKVESLVPVAQQPFPRADVGDVLAGTTVGPLDYDEFGGYLIAAREMGTVEPGGLTPESTRPQRRDELAIATYNVENLNPGNEQSKFDRLAEGVVTHLASPDILAIEEVQDNSGAADDGTVAADETLRRFVDAIVAAGGPQYEWRGIDPVDGEDGGQPGGNIRTVFLFNPERVSFVDRPGGDSTTGTEVVKRRGRAELTASPGRVDPGNWAWEDSRKPLAAEFSFRGETVFVIANHFTSKGGDHPLHSRFQPPVRSSEAQRIAQARVVNSFVQDIRSARRQAQVVVLGDINDFEFSPTTRALTEDGALRSAVDSLPPDERYTYLFQGNSQVLDQTLVSPSIRRFDYDIVHINAEFADQASDHDPQVLRFEP
;
A
#
# COMPACT_ATOMS: atom_id res chain seq x y z
N MET A 1 10.42 -16.77 -46.77
CA MET A 1 9.36 -17.30 -45.90
C MET A 1 9.45 -16.50 -44.61
N SER A 2 8.49 -15.59 -44.44
CA SER A 2 8.50 -14.51 -43.45
C SER A 2 8.35 -15.01 -42.02
N ALA A 3 9.22 -14.54 -41.12
CA ALA A 3 8.99 -14.53 -39.69
C ALA A 3 8.32 -13.20 -39.32
N SER A 4 7.18 -13.25 -38.62
CA SER A 4 6.49 -12.07 -38.09
C SER A 4 7.08 -11.68 -36.75
N VAL A 5 7.70 -10.51 -36.69
CA VAL A 5 8.08 -9.84 -35.45
C VAL A 5 6.90 -8.95 -35.04
N ARG A 6 6.30 -9.19 -33.87
CA ARG A 6 5.36 -8.25 -33.22
C ARG A 6 6.17 -7.31 -32.32
N PRO A 7 5.90 -6.00 -32.31
CA PRO A 7 6.54 -5.10 -31.35
C PRO A 7 5.83 -5.18 -29.99
N ARG A 8 6.62 -5.26 -28.92
CA ARG A 8 6.18 -5.15 -27.52
C ARG A 8 5.85 -3.68 -27.22
N HIS A 9 4.71 -3.46 -26.57
CA HIS A 9 4.24 -2.15 -26.15
C HIS A 9 5.15 -1.58 -25.06
N ARG A 10 5.62 -0.35 -25.28
CA ARG A 10 6.32 0.47 -24.28
C ARG A 10 5.27 1.25 -23.51
N SER A 11 5.16 1.02 -22.22
CA SER A 11 4.46 1.91 -21.29
C SER A 11 5.52 2.72 -20.56
N ALA A 12 5.64 4.00 -20.90
CA ALA A 12 6.40 4.97 -20.14
C ALA A 12 5.57 6.24 -20.04
N ALA A 13 5.09 6.51 -18.83
CA ALA A 13 4.50 7.77 -18.43
C ALA A 13 5.61 8.82 -18.28
N VAL A 14 5.52 9.91 -19.05
CA VAL A 14 6.13 11.22 -18.73
C VAL A 14 5.19 12.29 -19.29
N GLY A 15 4.75 13.21 -18.43
CA GLY A 15 3.89 14.32 -18.80
C GLY A 15 4.57 15.36 -19.69
N ALA A 16 3.82 15.88 -20.67
CA ALA A 16 4.00 17.22 -21.23
C ALA A 16 2.75 17.65 -22.04
N LEU A 17 2.29 18.87 -21.78
CA LEU A 17 1.29 19.63 -22.55
C LEU A 17 1.56 19.64 -24.07
N VAL A 18 0.52 19.41 -24.88
CA VAL A 18 0.37 20.03 -26.21
C VAL A 18 -1.10 20.37 -26.48
N VAL A 19 -1.36 21.67 -26.70
CA VAL A 19 -2.57 22.23 -27.31
C VAL A 19 -2.41 22.24 -28.82
N ALA A 20 -3.40 21.71 -29.56
CA ALA A 20 -3.94 22.26 -30.80
C ALA A 20 -5.03 21.32 -31.33
N GLY A 21 -6.16 21.88 -31.76
CA GLY A 21 -7.29 21.13 -32.30
C GLY A 21 -7.25 20.95 -33.81
N LEU A 22 -8.19 20.18 -34.34
CA LEU A 22 -8.95 20.54 -35.54
C LEU A 22 -10.13 19.60 -35.80
N CYS A 23 -11.25 20.27 -36.05
CA CYS A 23 -12.58 19.89 -36.53
C CYS A 23 -12.70 18.67 -37.48
N SER A 24 -13.80 17.93 -37.34
CA SER A 24 -14.94 17.89 -38.29
C SER A 24 -15.63 16.51 -38.35
N ALA A 25 -16.94 16.49 -38.11
CA ALA A 25 -17.99 15.61 -38.68
C ALA A 25 -19.11 15.45 -37.65
N LEU A 26 -20.41 15.50 -37.93
CA LEU A 26 -21.20 15.67 -39.15
C LEU A 26 -22.61 16.10 -38.66
N LEU A 27 -23.13 17.22 -39.17
CA LEU A 27 -24.49 17.66 -38.95
C LEU A 27 -25.46 16.74 -39.71
N VAL A 28 -26.45 16.18 -39.00
CA VAL A 28 -27.70 15.73 -39.61
C VAL A 28 -28.86 16.26 -38.77
N ASN A 29 -29.50 17.30 -39.29
CA ASN A 29 -30.82 17.75 -38.85
C ASN A 29 -31.90 16.86 -39.50
N PRO A 30 -32.93 16.46 -38.74
CA PRO A 30 -34.28 16.49 -39.24
C PRO A 30 -35.09 17.52 -38.44
N SER A 31 -35.54 18.52 -39.17
CA SER A 31 -36.53 19.50 -38.75
C SER A 31 -37.90 18.85 -38.56
N HIS A 32 -38.36 18.74 -37.32
CA HIS A 32 -39.79 18.80 -36.97
C HIS A 32 -39.95 19.67 -35.72
N ALA A 33 -40.49 20.86 -35.95
CA ALA A 33 -40.94 21.76 -34.89
C ALA A 33 -42.33 21.31 -34.45
N GLU A 34 -42.40 20.70 -33.27
CA GLU A 34 -43.60 20.74 -32.43
C GLU A 34 -43.43 21.92 -31.46
N GLU A 35 -44.50 22.71 -31.31
CA GLU A 35 -44.55 23.85 -30.38
C GLU A 35 -44.28 23.36 -28.95
N PRO A 36 -43.49 24.09 -28.13
CA PRO A 36 -43.30 23.72 -26.75
C PRO A 36 -44.62 23.91 -26.01
N ALA A 37 -45.21 22.79 -25.58
CA ALA A 37 -46.16 22.81 -24.48
C ALA A 37 -45.49 23.47 -23.27
N ASP A 38 -46.21 24.39 -22.64
CA ASP A 38 -45.87 25.09 -21.42
C ASP A 38 -45.55 24.08 -20.29
N GLN A 39 -44.29 23.63 -20.24
CA GLN A 39 -43.73 22.92 -19.10
C GLN A 39 -43.35 24.00 -18.10
N GLY A 40 -44.20 24.21 -17.10
CA GLY A 40 -43.91 25.08 -15.97
C GLY A 40 -42.48 24.80 -15.49
N ALA A 41 -41.68 25.87 -15.38
CA ALA A 41 -40.25 25.81 -15.06
C ALA A 41 -39.95 24.72 -14.02
N LEU A 42 -39.38 23.60 -14.48
CA LEU A 42 -38.76 22.64 -13.58
C LEU A 42 -37.73 23.43 -12.77
N ALA A 43 -37.81 23.34 -11.44
CA ALA A 43 -36.84 23.98 -10.57
C ALA A 43 -35.42 23.54 -10.99
N ALA A 44 -34.45 24.44 -10.92
CA ALA A 44 -33.05 24.07 -11.15
C ALA A 44 -32.67 22.92 -10.21
N PRO A 45 -31.93 21.90 -10.69
CA PRO A 45 -31.55 20.77 -9.85
C PRO A 45 -30.70 21.27 -8.67
N ARG A 46 -30.93 20.66 -7.52
CA ARG A 46 -30.13 20.87 -6.31
C ARG A 46 -28.99 19.86 -6.24
N VAL A 47 -28.13 20.02 -5.23
CA VAL A 47 -26.95 19.16 -5.11
C VAL A 47 -27.35 17.69 -4.88
N HIS A 48 -28.33 17.40 -4.02
CA HIS A 48 -28.87 16.04 -3.86
C HIS A 48 -29.46 15.46 -5.15
N ASP A 49 -30.10 16.26 -6.01
CA ASP A 49 -30.59 15.78 -7.30
C ASP A 49 -29.42 15.37 -8.22
N ILE A 50 -28.32 16.13 -8.17
CA ILE A 50 -27.11 15.87 -8.95
C ILE A 50 -26.40 14.63 -8.43
N GLN A 51 -26.26 14.48 -7.11
CA GLN A 51 -25.61 13.32 -6.51
C GLN A 51 -26.44 12.05 -6.72
N GLY A 52 -27.73 12.09 -6.41
CA GLY A 52 -28.61 10.93 -6.49
C GLY A 52 -28.37 9.91 -5.37
N ASP A 53 -29.03 8.75 -5.45
CA ASP A 53 -29.04 7.70 -4.43
C ASP A 53 -28.15 6.49 -4.80
N THR A 54 -27.25 6.64 -5.77
CA THR A 54 -26.24 5.66 -6.20
C THR A 54 -24.87 6.33 -6.26
N ARG A 55 -23.82 5.60 -6.68
CA ARG A 55 -22.46 6.16 -6.88
C ARG A 55 -22.28 6.94 -8.18
N ILE A 56 -23.29 6.90 -9.06
CA ILE A 56 -23.21 7.52 -10.37
C ILE A 56 -24.34 8.52 -10.48
N SER A 57 -23.98 9.77 -10.69
CA SER A 57 -24.92 10.87 -10.82
C SER A 57 -25.99 10.57 -11.89
N PRO A 58 -27.30 10.74 -11.58
CA PRO A 58 -28.36 10.71 -12.60
C PRO A 58 -28.23 11.86 -13.61
N TYR A 59 -27.41 12.87 -13.30
CA TYR A 59 -27.07 14.00 -14.18
C TYR A 59 -25.74 13.80 -14.92
N ALA A 60 -25.07 12.66 -14.81
CA ALA A 60 -23.82 12.40 -15.52
C ALA A 60 -23.96 12.68 -17.05
N GLY A 61 -23.08 13.53 -17.57
CA GLY A 61 -23.10 13.96 -18.98
C GLY A 61 -24.10 15.07 -19.30
N GLN A 62 -24.86 15.57 -18.32
CA GLN A 62 -25.86 16.63 -18.50
C GLN A 62 -25.32 18.00 -18.07
N GLN A 63 -25.82 19.03 -18.74
CA GLN A 63 -25.55 20.42 -18.39
C GLN A 63 -26.56 20.88 -17.32
N VAL A 64 -26.06 21.29 -16.17
CA VAL A 64 -26.87 21.93 -15.12
C VAL A 64 -26.69 23.44 -15.15
N THR A 65 -27.70 24.18 -14.68
CA THR A 65 -27.74 25.64 -14.68
C THR A 65 -28.17 26.16 -13.32
N ASP A 66 -27.46 27.18 -12.83
CA ASP A 66 -27.76 27.94 -11.61
C ASP A 66 -27.95 27.09 -10.33
N VAL A 67 -27.17 26.02 -10.18
CA VAL A 67 -27.15 25.16 -8.99
C VAL A 67 -26.69 26.01 -7.79
N PRO A 68 -27.52 26.15 -6.72
CA PRO A 68 -27.16 26.91 -5.53
C PRO A 68 -26.22 26.12 -4.62
N GLY A 69 -25.34 26.82 -3.89
CA GLY A 69 -24.55 26.20 -2.83
C GLY A 69 -23.63 27.18 -2.12
N ILE A 70 -23.26 26.86 -0.87
CA ILE A 70 -22.27 27.58 -0.09
C ILE A 70 -20.90 26.93 -0.30
N VAL A 71 -19.87 27.72 -0.59
CA VAL A 71 -18.50 27.22 -0.74
C VAL A 71 -17.96 26.76 0.63
N THR A 72 -17.64 25.47 0.76
CA THR A 72 -17.19 24.84 2.01
C THR A 72 -15.69 24.52 2.05
N GLY A 73 -15.04 24.53 0.88
CA GLY A 73 -13.60 24.31 0.75
C GLY A 73 -13.08 24.78 -0.60
N VAL A 74 -11.82 25.22 -0.67
CA VAL A 74 -11.17 25.69 -1.91
C VAL A 74 -9.81 25.04 -2.07
N ARG A 75 -9.65 24.22 -3.12
CA ARG A 75 -8.40 23.54 -3.46
C ARG A 75 -7.64 24.31 -4.54
N THR A 76 -6.45 24.81 -4.20
CA THR A 76 -5.65 25.69 -5.08
C THR A 76 -4.43 25.01 -5.74
N TYR A 77 -4.14 23.78 -5.35
CA TYR A 77 -3.08 22.89 -5.88
C TYR A 77 -3.68 21.55 -6.30
N GLY A 78 -2.91 20.71 -6.99
CA GLY A 78 -3.43 19.45 -7.53
C GLY A 78 -4.64 19.68 -8.46
N SER A 79 -5.71 18.89 -8.26
CA SER A 79 -7.00 19.09 -8.91
C SER A 79 -7.67 20.37 -8.40
N ARG A 80 -7.47 21.48 -9.12
CA ARG A 80 -7.97 22.80 -8.69
C ARG A 80 -9.48 22.92 -8.84
N GLY A 81 -10.13 23.34 -7.76
CA GLY A 81 -11.58 23.49 -7.68
C GLY A 81 -12.03 23.89 -6.28
N PHE A 82 -13.32 23.78 -6.01
CA PHE A 82 -13.91 24.11 -4.71
C PHE A 82 -15.15 23.25 -4.49
N TRP A 83 -15.50 22.99 -3.23
CA TRP A 83 -16.73 22.29 -2.87
C TRP A 83 -17.83 23.30 -2.61
N ILE A 84 -19.03 22.98 -3.06
CA ILE A 84 -20.25 23.65 -2.62
C ILE A 84 -21.13 22.65 -1.88
N GLN A 85 -21.89 23.13 -0.89
CA GLN A 85 -22.90 22.33 -0.20
C GLN A 85 -24.24 23.08 -0.20
N ASP A 86 -25.36 22.38 -0.44
CA ASP A 86 -26.69 23.01 -0.52
C ASP A 86 -27.07 23.57 0.87
N PRO A 87 -27.45 24.86 0.98
CA PRO A 87 -27.91 25.44 2.25
C PRO A 87 -29.31 24.98 2.68
N THR A 88 -30.02 24.25 1.83
CA THR A 88 -31.37 23.71 2.05
C THR A 88 -31.39 22.23 1.72
N PRO A 89 -30.80 21.39 2.58
CA PRO A 89 -30.67 19.96 2.34
C PRO A 89 -32.03 19.26 2.32
N ASP A 90 -32.11 18.10 1.68
CA ASP A 90 -33.22 17.16 1.81
C ASP A 90 -33.12 16.35 3.12
N ASP A 91 -34.00 15.35 3.27
CA ASP A 91 -34.05 14.45 4.43
C ASP A 91 -33.57 13.02 4.10
N ASP A 92 -33.02 12.77 2.90
CA ASP A 92 -32.60 11.44 2.46
C ASP A 92 -31.12 11.21 2.81
N PRO A 93 -30.79 10.29 3.74
CA PRO A 93 -29.41 10.03 4.09
C PRO A 93 -28.60 9.42 2.94
N ALA A 94 -29.24 8.96 1.85
CA ALA A 94 -28.57 8.37 0.69
C ALA A 94 -28.14 9.39 -0.36
N THR A 95 -28.53 10.67 -0.25
CA THR A 95 -28.17 11.72 -1.21
C THR A 95 -27.18 12.70 -0.56
N SER A 96 -26.04 12.92 -1.21
CA SER A 96 -25.08 13.92 -0.72
C SER A 96 -25.55 15.34 -1.04
N GLU A 97 -25.31 16.24 -0.10
CA GLU A 97 -25.58 17.68 -0.27
C GLU A 97 -24.35 18.47 -0.72
N GLY A 98 -23.20 17.79 -0.87
CA GLY A 98 -21.94 18.38 -1.32
C GLY A 98 -21.59 17.96 -2.74
N VAL A 99 -20.92 18.81 -3.50
CA VAL A 99 -20.37 18.45 -4.82
C VAL A 99 -19.10 19.25 -5.11
N PHE A 100 -18.13 18.62 -5.78
CA PHE A 100 -16.91 19.29 -6.21
C PHE A 100 -17.11 20.04 -7.53
N VAL A 101 -16.63 21.29 -7.59
CA VAL A 101 -16.64 22.13 -8.78
C VAL A 101 -15.22 22.27 -9.32
N PHE A 102 -14.93 21.54 -10.40
CA PHE A 102 -13.61 21.49 -11.02
C PHE A 102 -13.39 22.68 -11.97
N THR A 103 -12.37 23.50 -11.67
CA THR A 103 -12.11 24.75 -12.40
C THR A 103 -10.88 24.69 -13.31
N SER A 104 -10.03 23.66 -13.19
CA SER A 104 -8.72 23.50 -13.89
C SER A 104 -7.71 24.66 -13.67
N SER A 105 -8.09 25.67 -12.90
CA SER A 105 -7.38 26.93 -12.66
C SER A 105 -7.69 27.42 -11.25
N THR A 106 -6.90 28.33 -10.69
CA THR A 106 -7.12 28.82 -9.33
C THR A 106 -8.55 29.39 -9.18
N PRO A 107 -9.38 28.83 -8.29
CA PRO A 107 -10.73 29.35 -8.04
C PRO A 107 -10.70 30.81 -7.58
N ARG A 108 -11.75 31.57 -7.94
CA ARG A 108 -11.92 32.98 -7.54
C ARG A 108 -13.06 33.18 -6.53
N VAL A 109 -13.35 32.13 -5.77
CA VAL A 109 -14.34 32.10 -4.69
C VAL A 109 -13.62 31.93 -3.35
N ALA A 110 -14.28 32.29 -2.27
CA ALA A 110 -13.84 32.07 -0.90
C ALA A 110 -14.82 31.16 -0.16
N VAL A 111 -14.32 30.48 0.87
CA VAL A 111 -15.18 29.74 1.81
C VAL A 111 -16.23 30.70 2.41
N GLY A 112 -17.50 30.28 2.43
CA GLY A 112 -18.64 31.09 2.85
C GLY A 112 -19.28 31.94 1.73
N ASP A 113 -18.79 31.88 0.49
CA ASP A 113 -19.51 32.46 -0.65
C ASP A 113 -20.77 31.64 -0.97
N ASP A 114 -21.92 32.32 -1.14
CA ASP A 114 -23.12 31.75 -1.76
C ASP A 114 -22.97 31.89 -3.28
N VAL A 115 -23.01 30.79 -4.01
CA VAL A 115 -22.77 30.76 -5.44
C VAL A 115 -23.92 30.14 -6.22
N ARG A 116 -24.05 30.54 -7.49
CA ARG A 116 -24.80 29.82 -8.51
C ARG A 116 -23.82 29.24 -9.51
N VAL A 117 -23.86 27.92 -9.70
CA VAL A 117 -22.93 27.18 -10.55
C VAL A 117 -23.68 26.56 -11.72
N SER A 118 -23.22 26.84 -12.93
CA SER A 118 -23.66 26.17 -14.16
C SER A 118 -22.49 25.41 -14.74
N GLY A 119 -22.66 24.15 -15.16
CA GLY A 119 -21.57 23.34 -15.71
C GLY A 119 -22.01 21.96 -16.19
N LEU A 120 -21.05 21.18 -16.65
CA LEU A 120 -21.27 19.80 -17.08
C LEU A 120 -21.00 18.86 -15.89
N VAL A 121 -22.02 18.12 -15.48
CA VAL A 121 -21.89 17.07 -14.46
C VAL A 121 -21.21 15.85 -15.07
N GLY A 122 -20.32 15.21 -14.32
CA GLY A 122 -19.77 13.91 -14.69
C GLY A 122 -18.97 13.27 -13.57
N GLU A 123 -18.66 12.00 -13.79
CA GLU A 123 -17.87 11.16 -12.91
C GLU A 123 -16.38 11.32 -13.21
N TYR A 124 -15.59 11.56 -12.17
CA TYR A 124 -14.14 11.55 -12.25
C TYR A 124 -13.60 10.42 -11.42
N TYR A 125 -12.73 9.59 -11.98
CA TYR A 125 -12.04 8.52 -11.23
C TYR A 125 -10.64 9.00 -10.85
N PRO A 126 -10.39 9.38 -9.58
CA PRO A 126 -9.03 9.66 -9.10
C PRO A 126 -8.13 8.46 -9.37
N GLY A 127 -6.91 8.69 -9.87
CA GLY A 127 -5.97 7.63 -10.27
C GLY A 127 -6.28 6.94 -11.60
N GLY A 128 -7.47 7.16 -12.17
CA GLY A 128 -7.93 6.60 -13.44
C GLY A 128 -8.89 5.41 -13.27
N GLU A 129 -9.74 5.20 -14.26
CA GLU A 129 -10.80 4.17 -14.17
C GLU A 129 -10.24 2.74 -14.06
N ASP A 130 -9.09 2.47 -14.69
CA ASP A 130 -8.47 1.13 -14.75
C ASP A 130 -7.93 0.64 -13.41
N ILE A 131 -7.73 1.53 -12.42
CA ILE A 131 -7.29 1.11 -11.07
C ILE A 131 -8.44 0.55 -10.22
N GLY A 132 -9.68 0.64 -10.71
CA GLY A 132 -10.87 0.11 -10.05
C GLY A 132 -11.29 0.86 -8.79
N GLY A 133 -10.82 2.09 -8.58
CA GLY A 133 -11.32 3.00 -7.54
C GLY A 133 -12.77 3.45 -7.78
N GLN A 134 -13.32 4.24 -6.86
CA GLN A 134 -14.63 4.87 -7.03
C GLN A 134 -14.49 6.21 -7.77
N SER A 135 -15.54 6.64 -8.44
CA SER A 135 -15.62 8.00 -8.97
C SER A 135 -15.93 9.00 -7.86
N VAL A 136 -15.79 10.28 -8.22
CA VAL A 136 -16.39 11.41 -7.53
C VAL A 136 -17.26 12.18 -8.51
N THR A 137 -18.46 12.58 -8.06
CA THR A 137 -19.34 13.44 -8.84
C THR A 137 -18.79 14.87 -8.85
N GLN A 138 -18.65 15.45 -10.03
CA GLN A 138 -18.17 16.83 -10.16
C GLN A 138 -18.89 17.65 -11.24
N ILE A 139 -18.94 18.96 -11.02
CA ILE A 139 -19.35 19.95 -12.02
C ILE A 139 -18.11 20.53 -12.70
N SER A 140 -17.95 20.27 -13.98
CA SER A 140 -16.82 20.72 -14.80
C SER A 140 -17.21 21.85 -15.75
N ARG A 141 -16.20 22.55 -16.28
CA ARG A 141 -16.36 23.74 -17.15
C ARG A 141 -17.30 24.79 -16.52
N PRO A 142 -17.13 25.15 -15.23
CA PRO A 142 -18.14 25.88 -14.50
C PRO A 142 -18.20 27.36 -14.92
N THR A 143 -19.41 27.90 -14.96
CA THR A 143 -19.69 29.34 -14.83
C THR A 143 -20.21 29.58 -13.42
N VAL A 144 -19.54 30.47 -12.70
CA VAL A 144 -19.80 30.71 -11.27
C VAL A 144 -20.21 32.16 -11.06
N THR A 145 -21.35 32.37 -10.41
CA THR A 145 -21.81 33.69 -9.94
C THR A 145 -21.81 33.71 -8.43
N VAL A 146 -21.05 34.62 -7.80
CA VAL A 146 -21.12 34.86 -6.35
C VAL A 146 -22.31 35.78 -6.07
N VAL A 147 -23.26 35.31 -5.27
CA VAL A 147 -24.48 36.00 -4.86
C VAL A 147 -24.23 36.84 -3.61
N SER A 148 -23.56 36.27 -2.61
CA SER A 148 -23.13 36.92 -1.38
C SER A 148 -21.86 36.26 -0.84
N SER A 149 -21.18 36.92 0.11
CA SER A 149 -19.94 36.44 0.73
C SER A 149 -20.03 36.49 2.25
N GLY A 150 -19.28 35.63 2.92
CA GLY A 150 -19.20 35.58 4.38
C GLY A 150 -20.44 35.02 5.06
N ASN A 151 -21.16 34.12 4.38
CA ASN A 151 -22.30 33.40 4.93
C ASN A 151 -21.83 32.33 5.93
N GLU A 152 -22.73 31.91 6.82
CA GLU A 152 -22.50 30.75 7.68
C GLU A 152 -22.34 29.49 6.81
N LEU A 153 -21.43 28.60 7.23
CA LEU A 153 -21.26 27.31 6.56
C LEU A 153 -22.39 26.36 6.95
N PRO A 154 -22.84 25.49 6.03
CA PRO A 154 -23.72 24.38 6.39
C PRO A 154 -23.17 23.56 7.55
N THR A 155 -24.06 23.02 8.38
CA THR A 155 -23.70 22.18 9.52
C THR A 155 -22.85 21.00 9.07
N GLN A 156 -21.73 20.76 9.76
CA GLN A 156 -20.87 19.60 9.50
C GLN A 156 -21.52 18.30 9.99
N VAL A 157 -21.28 17.20 9.29
CA VAL A 157 -21.59 15.85 9.77
C VAL A 157 -20.42 15.38 10.64
N THR A 158 -20.67 15.15 11.93
CA THR A 158 -19.65 14.59 12.81
C THR A 158 -19.69 13.08 12.68
N LEU A 159 -18.54 12.44 12.44
CA LEU A 159 -18.40 11.01 12.28
C LEU A 159 -17.73 10.41 13.52
N ASP A 160 -18.34 9.37 14.06
CA ASP A 160 -17.77 8.56 15.15
C ASP A 160 -18.10 7.06 14.98
N ALA A 161 -17.75 6.26 15.98
CA ALA A 161 -17.97 4.81 15.98
C ALA A 161 -19.46 4.41 15.96
N ASP A 162 -20.36 5.24 16.52
CA ASP A 162 -21.79 4.93 16.63
C ASP A 162 -22.49 5.08 15.27
N ASP A 163 -22.00 5.97 14.42
CA ASP A 163 -22.50 6.17 13.04
C ASP A 163 -22.01 5.09 12.06
N LEU A 164 -20.93 4.39 12.40
CA LEU A 164 -20.22 3.48 11.49
C LEU A 164 -20.92 2.12 11.35
N PRO A 165 -21.39 1.74 10.15
CA PRO A 165 -21.96 0.41 9.93
C PRO A 165 -20.90 -0.69 10.03
N GLN A 166 -21.27 -1.79 10.69
CA GLN A 166 -20.39 -2.95 10.89
C GLN A 166 -20.08 -3.72 9.59
N ARG A 167 -20.90 -3.60 8.55
CA ARG A 167 -20.58 -4.22 7.25
C ARG A 167 -19.80 -3.22 6.42
N TYR A 168 -18.73 -3.70 5.80
CA TYR A 168 -17.87 -2.83 5.01
C TYR A 168 -18.53 -2.34 3.72
N ALA A 169 -18.90 -3.25 2.82
CA ALA A 169 -19.45 -2.93 1.51
C ALA A 169 -20.61 -3.87 1.10
N PRO A 170 -21.51 -3.43 0.21
CA PRO A 170 -22.46 -4.34 -0.43
C PRO A 170 -21.74 -5.40 -1.28
N ALA A 171 -22.39 -6.53 -1.53
CA ALA A 171 -21.90 -7.46 -2.53
C ALA A 171 -22.17 -6.85 -3.92
N GLY A 172 -21.15 -6.86 -4.78
CA GLY A 172 -21.28 -6.39 -6.15
C GLY A 172 -22.21 -7.22 -7.01
N ASP A 173 -22.73 -6.63 -8.08
CA ASP A 173 -23.59 -7.31 -9.04
C ASP A 173 -22.78 -8.35 -9.83
N PRO A 174 -23.05 -9.66 -9.68
CA PRO A 174 -22.34 -10.69 -10.43
C PRO A 174 -22.51 -10.59 -11.95
N ALA A 175 -23.60 -9.97 -12.44
CA ALA A 175 -23.83 -9.75 -13.87
C ALA A 175 -22.89 -8.68 -14.44
N GLU A 176 -22.45 -7.74 -13.61
CA GLU A 176 -21.55 -6.63 -13.95
C GLU A 176 -20.14 -6.86 -13.37
N GLY A 177 -19.74 -8.12 -13.15
CA GLY A 177 -18.38 -8.44 -12.69
C GLY A 177 -18.08 -8.05 -11.24
N GLY A 178 -19.11 -7.85 -10.41
CA GLY A 178 -18.98 -7.43 -9.02
C GLY A 178 -19.02 -5.91 -8.82
N ASP A 179 -19.49 -5.15 -9.80
CA ASP A 179 -19.66 -3.70 -9.71
C ASP A 179 -20.75 -3.31 -8.69
N ILE A 180 -20.52 -2.24 -7.92
CA ILE A 180 -21.46 -1.66 -6.95
C ILE A 180 -22.02 -0.29 -7.39
N GLU A 181 -21.58 0.27 -8.51
CA GLU A 181 -21.90 1.64 -8.92
C GLU A 181 -23.40 1.86 -9.17
N GLY A 182 -24.05 0.86 -9.78
CA GLY A 182 -25.48 0.89 -10.05
C GLY A 182 -26.38 0.51 -8.87
N LEU A 183 -25.82 0.23 -7.69
CA LEU A 183 -26.59 -0.17 -6.51
C LEU A 183 -27.03 1.06 -5.72
N ALA A 184 -28.27 1.06 -5.25
CA ALA A 184 -28.76 2.07 -4.32
C ALA A 184 -27.96 2.06 -3.01
N LEU A 185 -27.55 3.25 -2.56
CA LEU A 185 -26.80 3.46 -1.33
C LEU A 185 -27.64 3.06 -0.12
N ARG A 186 -27.00 2.37 0.83
CA ARG A 186 -27.57 2.06 2.15
C ARG A 186 -26.61 2.47 3.26
N PRO A 187 -26.52 3.78 3.54
CA PRO A 187 -25.57 4.37 4.51
C PRO A 187 -25.68 3.78 5.92
N ASN A 188 -26.88 3.38 6.34
CA ASN A 188 -27.08 2.75 7.65
C ASN A 188 -26.65 1.27 7.72
N ARG A 189 -26.21 0.69 6.59
CA ARG A 189 -25.92 -0.74 6.48
C ARG A 189 -24.49 -1.03 6.07
N TYR A 190 -23.88 -0.17 5.26
CA TYR A 190 -22.53 -0.37 4.74
C TYR A 190 -21.68 0.89 4.94
N ALA A 191 -20.49 0.74 5.52
CA ALA A 191 -19.58 1.86 5.73
C ALA A 191 -19.16 2.53 4.41
N LEU A 192 -18.94 1.75 3.35
CA LEU A 192 -18.64 2.26 2.03
C LEU A 192 -19.81 3.08 1.43
N ASP A 193 -21.06 2.73 1.75
CA ASP A 193 -22.23 3.51 1.33
C ASP A 193 -22.41 4.76 2.21
N LEU A 194 -22.03 4.71 3.49
CA LEU A 194 -22.03 5.88 4.38
C LEU A 194 -21.09 6.97 3.85
N PHE A 195 -19.85 6.61 3.57
CA PHE A 195 -18.89 7.59 3.07
C PHE A 195 -19.28 8.13 1.70
N GLU A 196 -19.82 7.28 0.81
CA GLU A 196 -20.34 7.73 -0.48
C GLU A 196 -21.49 8.73 -0.33
N SER A 197 -22.45 8.48 0.55
CA SER A 197 -23.56 9.41 0.79
C SER A 197 -23.14 10.76 1.36
N LEU A 198 -21.87 10.89 1.78
CA LEU A 198 -21.29 12.12 2.30
C LEU A 198 -20.29 12.75 1.33
N GLU A 199 -20.16 12.25 0.10
CA GLU A 199 -19.21 12.74 -0.90
C GLU A 199 -19.32 14.26 -1.07
N GLY A 200 -18.21 14.99 -0.83
CA GLY A 200 -18.16 16.43 -0.96
C GLY A 200 -18.82 17.22 0.17
N MET A 201 -19.56 16.58 1.08
CA MET A 201 -20.12 17.23 2.27
C MET A 201 -19.02 17.58 3.27
N THR A 202 -19.23 18.63 4.05
CA THR A 202 -18.35 18.92 5.19
C THR A 202 -18.57 17.87 6.28
N VAL A 203 -17.52 17.10 6.56
CA VAL A 203 -17.47 16.13 7.66
C VAL A 203 -16.44 16.55 8.70
N ALA A 204 -16.61 16.04 9.93
CA ALA A 204 -15.68 16.27 11.02
C ALA A 204 -15.44 15.00 11.84
N VAL A 205 -14.23 14.89 12.38
CA VAL A 205 -13.86 13.90 13.41
C VAL A 205 -13.27 14.63 14.60
N GLU A 206 -13.47 14.08 15.81
CA GLU A 206 -13.02 14.70 17.05
C GLU A 206 -12.18 13.74 17.87
N ASN A 207 -11.01 14.18 18.35
CA ASN A 207 -10.15 13.42 19.27
C ASN A 207 -9.89 11.97 18.79
N THR A 208 -9.53 11.83 17.51
CA THR A 208 -9.43 10.53 16.84
C THR A 208 -8.01 9.96 16.92
N ALA A 209 -7.88 8.64 16.99
CA ALA A 209 -6.59 7.96 17.06
C ALA A 209 -5.95 7.89 15.66
N VAL A 210 -4.65 8.18 15.60
CA VAL A 210 -3.80 8.02 14.41
C VAL A 210 -3.43 6.54 14.28
N VAL A 211 -3.77 5.93 13.15
CA VAL A 211 -3.55 4.50 12.85
C VAL A 211 -2.60 4.27 11.68
N GLY A 212 -2.20 5.34 11.00
CA GLY A 212 -1.10 5.34 10.03
C GLY A 212 -0.30 6.64 10.18
N PRO A 213 1.04 6.56 10.22
CA PRO A 213 1.87 7.72 10.51
C PRO A 213 1.79 8.76 9.39
N SER A 214 2.19 10.00 9.70
CA SER A 214 2.30 11.04 8.68
C SER A 214 3.32 10.66 7.61
N THR A 215 2.97 10.84 6.34
CA THR A 215 3.85 10.51 5.20
C THR A 215 4.51 11.76 4.60
N PRO A 216 5.54 11.61 3.74
CA PRO A 216 6.11 12.72 2.96
C PRO A 216 5.12 13.43 2.02
N TYR A 217 3.94 12.83 1.79
CA TYR A 217 2.87 13.38 0.96
C TYR A 217 1.88 14.26 1.76
N TYR A 218 2.16 14.50 3.04
CA TYR A 218 1.33 15.35 3.92
C TYR A 218 -0.08 14.79 4.16
N GLU A 219 -0.13 13.49 4.38
CA GLU A 219 -1.31 12.73 4.73
C GLU A 219 -1.04 11.86 5.97
N LEU A 220 -2.10 11.51 6.69
CA LEU A 220 -2.09 10.49 7.76
C LEU A 220 -3.43 9.73 7.75
N TRP A 221 -3.50 8.63 8.50
CA TRP A 221 -4.74 7.87 8.65
C TRP A 221 -5.22 7.88 10.10
N VAL A 222 -6.52 8.06 10.27
CA VAL A 222 -7.21 7.99 11.57
C VAL A 222 -8.28 6.90 11.57
N THR A 223 -8.80 6.55 12.74
CA THR A 223 -9.93 5.61 12.86
C THR A 223 -11.10 6.18 13.66
N LEU A 224 -12.31 5.93 13.16
CA LEU A 224 -13.55 6.19 13.88
C LEU A 224 -13.79 5.17 15.01
N ASP A 225 -13.22 3.96 14.90
CA ASP A 225 -13.33 2.89 15.90
C ASP A 225 -11.93 2.48 16.40
N PRO A 226 -11.40 3.12 17.46
CA PRO A 226 -10.06 2.83 17.99
C PRO A 226 -9.99 1.51 18.77
N HIS A 227 -11.10 0.79 18.93
CA HIS A 227 -11.14 -0.49 19.64
C HIS A 227 -11.20 -1.68 18.68
N ALA A 228 -11.69 -1.49 17.45
CA ALA A 228 -11.66 -2.51 16.41
C ALA A 228 -10.22 -2.86 16.00
N ASN A 229 -9.87 -4.14 16.13
CA ASN A 229 -8.61 -4.73 15.66
C ASN A 229 -7.34 -3.97 16.09
N ARG A 230 -7.36 -3.38 17.28
CA ARG A 230 -6.26 -2.55 17.78
C ARG A 230 -4.94 -3.34 17.90
N THR A 231 -3.83 -2.79 17.40
CA THR A 231 -2.48 -3.33 17.61
C THR A 231 -1.87 -2.86 18.94
N VAL A 232 -0.75 -3.47 19.34
CA VAL A 232 0.01 -3.04 20.52
C VAL A 232 0.47 -1.57 20.44
N GLY A 233 0.90 -1.10 19.26
CA GLY A 233 1.26 0.30 19.03
C GLY A 233 0.08 1.25 18.83
N GLY A 234 -1.16 0.75 18.78
CA GLY A 234 -2.37 1.56 18.67
C GLY A 234 -2.92 1.73 17.24
N GLY A 235 -2.36 1.01 16.27
CA GLY A 235 -2.84 0.91 14.90
C GLY A 235 -4.05 -0.01 14.75
N THR A 236 -4.37 -0.37 13.51
CA THR A 236 -5.56 -1.17 13.17
C THR A 236 -5.17 -2.34 12.28
N ARG A 237 -5.17 -3.55 12.86
CA ARG A 237 -4.71 -4.77 12.19
C ARG A 237 -5.68 -5.23 11.11
N TYR A 238 -5.15 -5.54 9.93
CA TYR A 238 -5.91 -6.21 8.87
C TYR A 238 -5.77 -7.73 8.98
N ALA A 239 -6.76 -8.38 9.59
CA ALA A 239 -6.68 -9.79 9.97
C ALA A 239 -7.29 -10.77 8.95
N SER A 240 -8.13 -10.27 8.04
CA SER A 240 -8.79 -11.10 7.02
C SER A 240 -9.38 -10.25 5.90
N TYR A 241 -9.61 -10.85 4.73
CA TYR A 241 -10.32 -10.20 3.62
C TYR A 241 -11.78 -9.82 3.93
N ALA A 242 -12.36 -10.33 5.02
CA ALA A 242 -13.73 -10.02 5.44
C ALA A 242 -13.79 -8.93 6.52
N ASP A 243 -12.63 -8.43 6.97
CA ASP A 243 -12.50 -7.49 8.07
C ASP A 243 -11.62 -6.31 7.64
N GLN A 244 -12.14 -5.52 6.70
CA GLN A 244 -11.44 -4.42 6.05
C GLN A 244 -11.37 -3.14 6.90
N ASN A 245 -11.49 -3.23 8.23
CA ASN A 245 -11.50 -2.11 9.19
C ASN A 245 -12.22 -0.85 8.68
N ALA A 246 -13.55 -0.87 8.78
CA ALA A 246 -14.44 0.13 8.19
C ALA A 246 -14.22 1.57 8.69
N GLY A 247 -13.63 1.76 9.87
CA GLY A 247 -13.50 3.07 10.50
C GLY A 247 -12.34 3.92 10.00
N ARG A 248 -11.52 3.42 9.07
CA ARG A 248 -10.35 4.16 8.59
C ARG A 248 -10.73 5.33 7.70
N LEU A 249 -10.16 6.50 7.97
CA LEU A 249 -10.26 7.69 7.14
C LEU A 249 -8.88 8.31 6.94
N LYS A 250 -8.57 8.71 5.71
CA LYS A 250 -7.38 9.52 5.42
C LYS A 250 -7.66 10.97 5.80
N VAL A 251 -6.63 11.68 6.24
CA VAL A 251 -6.67 13.13 6.46
C VAL A 251 -5.57 13.76 5.63
N GLU A 252 -5.94 14.74 4.81
CA GLU A 252 -5.02 15.59 4.06
C GLU A 252 -5.27 17.04 4.41
N SER A 253 -4.25 17.90 4.32
CA SER A 253 -4.49 19.33 4.42
C SER A 253 -5.17 19.84 3.14
N LEU A 254 -6.13 20.74 3.29
CA LEU A 254 -6.63 21.62 2.22
C LEU A 254 -5.88 22.96 2.19
N VAL A 255 -5.30 23.35 3.32
CA VAL A 255 -4.44 24.53 3.45
C VAL A 255 -3.06 24.20 2.88
N PRO A 256 -2.49 25.02 1.98
CA PRO A 256 -1.15 24.76 1.46
C PRO A 256 -0.13 24.62 2.58
N VAL A 257 0.69 23.56 2.52
CA VAL A 257 1.67 23.22 3.58
C VAL A 257 2.69 24.32 3.88
N ALA A 258 2.95 25.20 2.90
CA ALA A 258 3.79 26.39 3.07
C ALA A 258 3.16 27.46 3.97
N GLN A 259 1.83 27.45 4.15
CA GLN A 259 1.08 28.34 5.03
C GLN A 259 0.84 27.71 6.39
N GLN A 260 0.49 26.43 6.40
CA GLN A 260 0.26 25.63 7.60
C GLN A 260 0.92 24.26 7.43
N PRO A 261 2.03 23.98 8.13
CA PRO A 261 2.68 22.68 8.06
C PRO A 261 1.72 21.55 8.44
N PHE A 262 1.77 20.46 7.71
CA PHE A 262 1.08 19.23 8.09
C PHE A 262 1.74 18.64 9.34
N PRO A 263 0.97 18.17 10.33
CA PRO A 263 1.56 17.65 11.55
C PRO A 263 2.29 16.33 11.29
N ARG A 264 3.36 16.10 12.04
CA ARG A 264 4.04 14.81 12.11
C ARG A 264 3.42 14.01 13.25
N ALA A 265 2.88 12.84 12.95
CA ALA A 265 2.26 11.93 13.91
C ALA A 265 2.77 10.51 13.67
N ASP A 266 2.98 9.77 14.75
CA ASP A 266 3.24 8.34 14.73
C ASP A 266 1.93 7.58 15.04
N VAL A 267 1.90 6.26 14.79
CA VAL A 267 0.76 5.43 15.18
C VAL A 267 0.54 5.49 16.70
N GLY A 268 -0.71 5.54 17.12
CA GLY A 268 -1.10 5.62 18.53
C GLY A 268 -1.15 7.06 19.09
N ASP A 269 -0.68 8.06 18.34
CA ASP A 269 -0.95 9.47 18.63
C ASP A 269 -2.45 9.78 18.51
N VAL A 270 -2.88 10.90 19.08
CA VAL A 270 -4.27 11.40 18.97
C VAL A 270 -4.28 12.72 18.22
N LEU A 271 -5.17 12.84 17.24
CA LEU A 271 -5.49 14.12 16.63
C LEU A 271 -6.57 14.80 17.48
N ALA A 272 -6.13 15.54 18.49
CA ALA A 272 -6.99 16.16 19.51
C ALA A 272 -7.69 17.42 18.99
N GLY A 273 -8.94 17.62 19.42
CA GLY A 273 -9.83 18.64 18.87
C GLY A 273 -10.51 18.19 17.58
N THR A 274 -11.07 19.15 16.86
CA THR A 274 -11.85 18.91 15.64
C THR A 274 -10.96 18.98 14.40
N THR A 275 -11.06 17.97 13.54
CA THR A 275 -10.54 17.99 12.17
C THR A 275 -11.72 17.99 11.23
N VAL A 276 -11.83 19.01 10.37
CA VAL A 276 -13.03 19.25 9.56
C VAL A 276 -12.67 19.70 8.15
N GLY A 277 -13.43 19.20 7.18
CA GLY A 277 -13.28 19.54 5.77
C GLY A 277 -14.28 18.79 4.88
N PRO A 278 -14.34 19.10 3.58
CA PRO A 278 -15.07 18.28 2.63
C PRO A 278 -14.54 16.84 2.61
N LEU A 279 -15.44 15.86 2.57
CA LEU A 279 -15.09 14.46 2.28
C LEU A 279 -14.80 14.32 0.79
N ASP A 280 -13.71 13.64 0.44
CA ASP A 280 -13.25 13.41 -0.93
C ASP A 280 -12.74 11.97 -1.06
N TYR A 281 -12.29 11.60 -2.26
CA TYR A 281 -11.73 10.28 -2.54
C TYR A 281 -10.31 10.36 -3.11
N ASP A 282 -9.41 9.52 -2.60
CA ASP A 282 -7.99 9.53 -2.94
C ASP A 282 -7.67 8.84 -4.27
N GLU A 283 -6.62 9.30 -4.96
CA GLU A 283 -6.17 8.71 -6.22
C GLU A 283 -5.56 7.31 -6.08
N PHE A 284 -5.14 6.92 -4.87
CA PHE A 284 -4.72 5.55 -4.57
C PHE A 284 -5.81 4.76 -3.82
N GLY A 285 -6.99 5.35 -3.66
CA GLY A 285 -8.17 4.76 -3.05
C GLY A 285 -8.33 5.04 -1.56
N GLY A 286 -9.59 5.12 -1.14
CA GLY A 286 -10.00 5.45 0.23
C GLY A 286 -10.57 6.86 0.35
N TYR A 287 -11.52 7.02 1.26
CA TYR A 287 -12.09 8.33 1.55
C TYR A 287 -11.15 9.14 2.43
N LEU A 288 -11.14 10.45 2.18
CA LEU A 288 -10.29 11.39 2.88
C LEU A 288 -11.06 12.64 3.31
N ILE A 289 -10.66 13.23 4.43
CA ILE A 289 -11.07 14.58 4.82
C ILE A 289 -10.06 15.56 4.25
N ALA A 290 -10.51 16.44 3.35
CA ALA A 290 -9.72 17.56 2.86
C ALA A 290 -9.75 18.68 3.92
N ALA A 291 -8.94 18.54 4.96
CA ALA A 291 -9.03 19.31 6.19
C ALA A 291 -8.70 20.79 5.97
N ARG A 292 -9.69 21.66 6.18
CA ARG A 292 -9.49 23.12 6.23
C ARG A 292 -9.13 23.59 7.64
N GLU A 293 -9.51 22.79 8.64
CA GLU A 293 -9.12 22.92 10.04
C GLU A 293 -8.71 21.53 10.52
N MET A 294 -7.66 21.48 11.32
CA MET A 294 -7.01 20.25 11.74
C MET A 294 -6.76 20.30 13.23
N GLY A 295 -7.04 19.18 13.89
CA GLY A 295 -6.70 18.97 15.28
C GLY A 295 -5.19 19.06 15.55
N THR A 296 -4.83 19.10 16.81
CA THR A 296 -3.43 19.09 17.26
C THR A 296 -3.00 17.67 17.61
N VAL A 297 -1.82 17.27 17.17
CA VAL A 297 -1.26 15.96 17.53
C VAL A 297 -0.84 15.94 18.99
N GLU A 298 -1.42 15.02 19.75
CA GLU A 298 -1.02 14.65 21.10
C GLU A 298 -0.26 13.32 21.06
N PRO A 299 1.01 13.28 21.50
CA PRO A 299 1.82 12.06 21.42
C PRO A 299 1.27 10.90 22.25
N GLY A 300 1.18 9.72 21.64
CA GLY A 300 0.85 8.44 22.30
C GLY A 300 2.02 7.82 23.05
N GLY A 301 3.25 8.31 22.80
CA GLY A 301 4.46 7.87 23.48
C GLY A 301 5.09 6.60 22.92
N LEU A 302 4.83 6.29 21.65
CA LEU A 302 5.45 5.16 20.94
C LEU A 302 6.98 5.32 20.90
N THR A 303 7.70 4.22 21.11
CA THR A 303 9.16 4.19 21.07
C THR A 303 9.65 2.99 20.28
N PRO A 304 10.71 3.11 19.46
CA PRO A 304 11.25 1.97 18.71
C PRO A 304 11.65 0.81 19.63
N GLU A 305 11.28 -0.40 19.25
CA GLU A 305 11.50 -1.61 20.05
C GLU A 305 12.92 -2.16 19.90
N SER A 306 13.31 -3.12 20.74
CA SER A 306 14.54 -3.87 20.55
C SER A 306 14.35 -5.30 21.03
N THR A 307 14.82 -6.23 20.22
CA THR A 307 14.82 -7.64 20.56
C THR A 307 15.98 -8.00 21.49
N ARG A 308 15.92 -9.17 22.13
CA ARG A 308 17.05 -9.69 22.92
C ARG A 308 18.18 -10.22 22.03
N PRO A 309 19.45 -10.26 22.49
CA PRO A 309 20.51 -10.95 21.78
C PRO A 309 20.31 -12.48 21.77
N GLN A 310 20.86 -13.15 20.77
CA GLN A 310 20.95 -14.61 20.70
C GLN A 310 21.91 -15.18 21.74
N ARG A 311 21.57 -16.34 22.29
CA ARG A 311 22.48 -17.09 23.17
C ARG A 311 23.61 -17.72 22.38
N ARG A 312 24.62 -18.25 23.09
CA ARG A 312 25.77 -18.92 22.48
C ARG A 312 25.36 -20.14 21.63
N ASP A 313 24.30 -20.82 22.02
CA ASP A 313 23.78 -22.04 21.42
C ASP A 313 22.58 -21.84 20.48
N GLU A 314 22.00 -20.64 20.47
CA GLU A 314 20.97 -20.25 19.51
C GLU A 314 21.62 -19.72 18.22
N LEU A 315 21.03 -20.03 17.08
CA LEU A 315 21.28 -19.37 15.79
C LEU A 315 20.20 -18.29 15.58
N ALA A 316 20.60 -17.05 15.36
CA ALA A 316 19.70 -15.95 14.96
C ALA A 316 19.70 -15.75 13.44
N ILE A 317 18.51 -15.80 12.84
CA ILE A 317 18.28 -15.52 11.42
C ILE A 317 17.23 -14.42 11.32
N ALA A 318 17.58 -13.30 10.70
CA ALA A 318 16.71 -12.15 10.53
C ALA A 318 16.42 -11.85 9.05
N THR A 319 15.34 -11.12 8.80
CA THR A 319 15.04 -10.49 7.51
C THR A 319 14.82 -8.99 7.68
N TYR A 320 15.25 -8.18 6.72
CA TYR A 320 15.06 -6.74 6.71
C TYR A 320 15.06 -6.17 5.29
N ASN A 321 13.90 -5.69 4.84
CA ASN A 321 13.80 -4.88 3.63
C ASN A 321 14.47 -3.52 3.89
N VAL A 322 15.50 -3.17 3.10
CA VAL A 322 16.28 -1.93 3.27
C VAL A 322 15.82 -0.78 2.38
N GLU A 323 14.67 -0.94 1.71
CA GLU A 323 13.97 0.06 0.91
C GLU A 323 14.87 0.72 -0.16
N ASN A 324 15.06 0.03 -1.28
CA ASN A 324 15.80 0.49 -2.46
C ASN A 324 17.22 1.01 -2.18
N LEU A 325 17.95 0.37 -1.27
CA LEU A 325 19.28 0.81 -0.83
C LEU A 325 20.29 0.75 -1.98
N ASN A 326 20.95 1.87 -2.26
CA ASN A 326 21.97 2.06 -3.29
C ASN A 326 23.01 3.11 -2.86
N PRO A 327 24.17 3.24 -3.55
CA PRO A 327 25.23 4.15 -3.14
C PRO A 327 24.87 5.64 -3.25
N GLY A 328 23.79 5.98 -3.96
CA GLY A 328 23.26 7.34 -4.08
C GLY A 328 22.42 7.79 -2.88
N ASN A 329 22.01 6.88 -1.98
CA ASN A 329 21.33 7.28 -0.75
C ASN A 329 22.28 8.06 0.18
N GLU A 330 21.70 8.94 1.01
CA GLU A 330 22.44 9.67 2.04
C GLU A 330 23.05 8.72 3.07
N GLN A 331 24.20 9.09 3.63
CA GLN A 331 24.88 8.30 4.67
C GLN A 331 23.97 8.07 5.89
N SER A 332 23.11 9.03 6.23
CA SER A 332 22.10 8.91 7.29
C SER A 332 21.19 7.70 7.13
N LYS A 333 20.81 7.31 5.89
CA LYS A 333 20.02 6.10 5.64
C LYS A 333 20.81 4.84 5.99
N PHE A 334 22.07 4.75 5.55
CA PHE A 334 22.95 3.63 5.90
C PHE A 334 23.16 3.52 7.42
N ASP A 335 23.39 4.66 8.09
CA ASP A 335 23.64 4.70 9.54
C ASP A 335 22.40 4.25 10.34
N ARG A 336 21.20 4.70 9.94
CA ARG A 336 19.93 4.30 10.60
C ARG A 336 19.59 2.83 10.38
N LEU A 337 19.76 2.32 9.16
CA LEU A 337 19.58 0.89 8.88
C LEU A 337 20.60 0.05 9.67
N ALA A 338 21.84 0.51 9.77
CA ALA A 338 22.89 -0.13 10.57
C ALA A 338 22.56 -0.14 12.07
N GLU A 339 22.02 0.96 12.61
CA GLU A 339 21.48 1.01 13.98
C GLU A 339 20.34 0.00 14.17
N GLY A 340 19.43 -0.11 13.20
CA GLY A 340 18.40 -1.17 13.13
C GLY A 340 18.99 -2.57 13.31
N VAL A 341 20.07 -2.88 12.57
CA VAL A 341 20.74 -4.19 12.65
C VAL A 341 21.47 -4.39 13.98
N VAL A 342 22.21 -3.39 14.46
CA VAL A 342 23.11 -3.55 15.61
C VAL A 342 22.37 -3.45 16.93
N THR A 343 21.56 -2.40 17.10
CA THR A 343 20.87 -2.08 18.34
C THR A 343 19.55 -2.84 18.43
N HIS A 344 18.70 -2.68 17.42
CA HIS A 344 17.31 -3.14 17.50
C HIS A 344 17.15 -4.64 17.22
N LEU A 345 17.89 -5.20 16.26
CA LEU A 345 17.94 -6.65 15.97
C LEU A 345 19.00 -7.41 16.79
N ALA A 346 19.82 -6.69 17.56
CA ALA A 346 20.90 -7.24 18.36
C ALA A 346 21.95 -8.05 17.57
N SER A 347 22.29 -7.61 16.35
CA SER A 347 23.32 -8.22 15.47
C SER A 347 23.11 -9.72 15.21
N PRO A 348 22.11 -10.10 14.41
CA PRO A 348 21.78 -11.50 14.12
C PRO A 348 22.94 -12.25 13.45
N ASP A 349 22.96 -13.59 13.52
CA ASP A 349 24.06 -14.38 12.94
C ASP A 349 23.98 -14.44 11.41
N ILE A 350 22.76 -14.47 10.88
CA ILE A 350 22.43 -14.41 9.45
C ILE A 350 21.35 -13.34 9.28
N LEU A 351 21.49 -12.50 8.27
CA LEU A 351 20.51 -11.50 7.85
C LEU A 351 20.23 -11.69 6.35
N ALA A 352 18.99 -11.99 6.01
CA ALA A 352 18.47 -11.88 4.65
C ALA A 352 18.02 -10.43 4.45
N ILE A 353 18.57 -9.73 3.47
CA ILE A 353 18.12 -8.37 3.13
C ILE A 353 17.49 -8.34 1.76
N GLU A 354 16.37 -7.65 1.68
CA GLU A 354 15.60 -7.37 0.47
C GLU A 354 15.87 -5.94 0.00
N GLU A 355 15.54 -5.61 -1.25
CA GLU A 355 15.69 -4.27 -1.81
C GLU A 355 17.12 -3.70 -1.87
N VAL A 356 18.11 -4.57 -2.03
CA VAL A 356 19.46 -4.14 -2.40
C VAL A 356 19.50 -3.84 -3.88
N GLN A 357 19.83 -2.60 -4.24
CA GLN A 357 20.07 -2.17 -5.60
C GLN A 357 21.55 -2.21 -5.99
N ASP A 358 21.78 -2.04 -7.29
CA ASP A 358 23.10 -2.11 -7.89
C ASP A 358 23.80 -0.77 -7.66
N ASN A 359 25.03 -0.69 -8.14
CA ASN A 359 25.89 0.45 -7.91
C ASN A 359 25.40 1.72 -8.63
N SER A 360 24.45 1.63 -9.57
CA SER A 360 23.86 2.80 -10.27
C SER A 360 22.44 3.15 -9.78
N GLY A 361 21.85 2.32 -8.92
CA GLY A 361 20.55 2.58 -8.30
C GLY A 361 19.42 2.48 -9.32
N ALA A 362 18.59 3.52 -9.44
CA ALA A 362 17.48 3.55 -10.41
C ALA A 362 17.93 3.91 -11.85
N ALA A 363 19.23 4.10 -12.10
CA ALA A 363 19.74 4.45 -13.42
C ALA A 363 19.83 3.21 -14.32
N ASP A 364 19.04 3.19 -15.39
CA ASP A 364 19.00 2.12 -16.40
C ASP A 364 20.24 2.19 -17.33
N ASP A 365 21.40 1.75 -16.83
CA ASP A 365 22.71 1.81 -17.52
C ASP A 365 23.39 0.44 -17.76
N GLY A 366 22.70 -0.65 -17.42
CA GLY A 366 23.19 -2.03 -17.56
C GLY A 366 24.05 -2.52 -16.40
N THR A 367 24.22 -1.73 -15.34
CA THR A 367 24.94 -2.14 -14.13
C THR A 367 24.12 -3.11 -13.31
N VAL A 368 24.65 -4.31 -13.10
CA VAL A 368 24.01 -5.33 -12.23
C VAL A 368 24.77 -5.59 -10.94
N ALA A 369 26.00 -5.08 -10.77
CA ALA A 369 26.80 -5.32 -9.57
C ALA A 369 26.30 -4.47 -8.39
N ALA A 370 26.29 -5.03 -7.17
CA ALA A 370 25.86 -4.35 -5.93
C ALA A 370 26.97 -4.29 -4.85
N ASP A 371 28.22 -4.53 -5.21
CA ASP A 371 29.34 -4.61 -4.27
C ASP A 371 29.66 -3.28 -3.57
N GLU A 372 29.36 -2.12 -4.18
CA GLU A 372 29.49 -0.83 -3.50
C GLU A 372 28.39 -0.62 -2.47
N THR A 373 27.14 -0.90 -2.83
CA THR A 373 26.00 -0.83 -1.93
C THR A 373 26.25 -1.68 -0.68
N LEU A 374 26.62 -2.95 -0.87
CA LEU A 374 26.83 -3.91 0.20
C LEU A 374 28.01 -3.54 1.09
N ARG A 375 29.13 -3.11 0.49
CA ARG A 375 30.30 -2.66 1.25
C ARG A 375 29.98 -1.45 2.13
N ARG A 376 29.30 -0.43 1.59
CA ARG A 376 28.88 0.74 2.38
C ARG A 376 27.98 0.35 3.55
N PHE A 377 27.05 -0.56 3.33
CA PHE A 377 26.14 -0.99 4.39
C PHE A 377 26.88 -1.78 5.49
N VAL A 378 27.78 -2.69 5.11
CA VAL A 378 28.62 -3.41 6.08
C VAL A 378 29.54 -2.45 6.84
N ASP A 379 30.14 -1.47 6.16
CA ASP A 379 30.98 -0.46 6.80
C ASP A 379 30.18 0.36 7.82
N ALA A 380 28.93 0.71 7.52
CA ALA A 380 28.02 1.39 8.45
C ALA A 380 27.65 0.50 9.65
N ILE A 381 27.39 -0.80 9.44
CA ILE A 381 27.16 -1.77 10.53
C ILE A 381 28.37 -1.85 11.46
N VAL A 382 29.59 -1.92 10.91
CA VAL A 382 30.83 -1.91 11.70
C VAL A 382 30.99 -0.60 12.45
N ALA A 383 30.70 0.53 11.81
CA ALA A 383 30.77 1.85 12.43
C ALA A 383 29.76 2.01 13.59
N ALA A 384 28.59 1.38 13.50
CA ALA A 384 27.59 1.30 14.56
C ALA A 384 27.99 0.33 15.71
N GLY A 385 29.10 -0.41 15.58
CA GLY A 385 29.60 -1.36 16.58
C GLY A 385 29.17 -2.81 16.36
N GLY A 386 28.60 -3.11 15.20
CA GLY A 386 28.21 -4.46 14.77
C GLY A 386 29.38 -5.30 14.25
N PRO A 387 29.10 -6.55 13.86
CA PRO A 387 30.11 -7.44 13.29
C PRO A 387 30.51 -7.02 11.86
N GLN A 388 31.72 -7.39 11.46
CA GLN A 388 32.11 -7.38 10.05
C GLN A 388 31.39 -8.54 9.35
N TYR A 389 30.17 -8.29 8.88
CA TYR A 389 29.44 -9.27 8.09
C TYR A 389 30.16 -9.58 6.77
N GLU A 390 30.18 -10.86 6.40
CA GLU A 390 30.41 -11.28 5.02
C GLU A 390 29.07 -11.35 4.28
N TRP A 391 29.08 -11.25 2.94
CA TRP A 391 27.88 -11.39 2.13
C TRP A 391 27.97 -12.44 1.03
N ARG A 392 26.81 -12.96 0.62
CA ARG A 392 26.62 -13.79 -0.58
C ARG A 392 25.35 -13.38 -1.30
N GLY A 393 25.45 -13.19 -2.61
CA GLY A 393 24.36 -12.83 -3.51
C GLY A 393 24.66 -13.32 -4.93
N ILE A 394 23.68 -13.17 -5.82
CA ILE A 394 23.80 -13.45 -7.25
C ILE A 394 23.31 -12.20 -7.97
N ASP A 395 24.11 -11.62 -8.85
CA ASP A 395 23.68 -10.47 -9.65
C ASP A 395 22.54 -10.91 -10.58
N PRO A 396 21.44 -10.12 -10.69
CA PRO A 396 20.37 -10.41 -11.65
C PRO A 396 20.82 -10.33 -13.11
N VAL A 397 19.93 -10.74 -14.01
CA VAL A 397 20.03 -10.31 -15.40
C VAL A 397 19.43 -8.91 -15.50
N ASP A 398 20.14 -8.03 -16.21
CA ASP A 398 19.76 -6.63 -16.37
C ASP A 398 18.31 -6.47 -16.83
N GLY A 399 17.48 -5.80 -16.02
CA GLY A 399 16.08 -5.49 -16.32
C GLY A 399 15.11 -6.67 -16.30
N GLU A 400 15.54 -7.87 -15.90
CA GLU A 400 14.69 -9.09 -15.91
C GLU A 400 14.15 -9.47 -14.52
N ASP A 401 14.54 -8.77 -13.47
CA ASP A 401 13.99 -8.89 -12.13
C ASP A 401 13.17 -7.61 -11.87
N GLY A 402 11.88 -7.74 -11.53
CA GLY A 402 11.03 -6.56 -11.33
C GLY A 402 11.34 -5.77 -10.06
N GLY A 403 10.61 -4.69 -9.81
CA GLY A 403 10.86 -3.79 -8.68
C GLY A 403 10.89 -2.34 -9.16
N GLN A 404 11.75 -1.49 -8.59
CA GLN A 404 11.92 -0.13 -9.07
C GLN A 404 12.42 -0.14 -10.53
N PRO A 405 11.75 0.54 -11.47
CA PRO A 405 12.21 0.64 -12.85
C PRO A 405 13.65 1.15 -12.96
N GLY A 406 14.45 0.47 -13.78
CA GLY A 406 15.85 0.80 -14.01
C GLY A 406 16.84 0.22 -12.99
N GLY A 407 16.38 -0.20 -11.81
CA GLY A 407 17.24 -0.83 -10.80
C GLY A 407 17.13 -2.35 -10.81
N ASN A 408 18.24 -3.06 -10.58
CA ASN A 408 18.27 -4.53 -10.57
C ASN A 408 18.03 -5.11 -9.17
N ILE A 409 16.93 -4.78 -8.50
CA ILE A 409 16.69 -5.16 -7.09
C ILE A 409 16.91 -6.67 -6.81
N ARG A 410 17.52 -6.99 -5.67
CA ARG A 410 17.80 -8.39 -5.28
C ARG A 410 17.69 -8.64 -3.77
N THR A 411 17.67 -9.92 -3.42
CA THR A 411 17.92 -10.40 -2.06
C THR A 411 19.39 -10.77 -1.87
N VAL A 412 19.95 -10.50 -0.68
CA VAL A 412 21.34 -10.84 -0.32
C VAL A 412 21.40 -11.44 1.07
N PHE A 413 22.33 -12.36 1.32
CA PHE A 413 22.66 -12.80 2.68
C PHE A 413 23.85 -12.01 3.21
N LEU A 414 23.71 -11.46 4.42
CA LEU A 414 24.79 -11.03 5.30
C LEU A 414 24.94 -12.05 6.45
N PHE A 415 26.15 -12.39 6.87
CA PHE A 415 26.35 -13.37 7.95
C PHE A 415 27.63 -13.15 8.73
N ASN A 416 27.58 -13.41 10.04
CA ASN A 416 28.70 -13.18 10.95
C ASN A 416 29.65 -14.40 10.90
N PRO A 417 30.84 -14.28 10.27
CA PRO A 417 31.74 -15.42 10.10
C PRO A 417 32.32 -15.94 11.42
N GLU A 418 32.25 -15.17 12.51
CA GLU A 418 32.67 -15.64 13.85
C GLU A 418 31.67 -16.61 14.49
N ARG A 419 30.44 -16.64 13.98
CA ARG A 419 29.31 -17.37 14.56
C ARG A 419 28.83 -18.51 13.68
N VAL A 420 28.77 -18.26 12.37
CA VAL A 420 28.24 -19.20 11.38
C VAL A 420 29.18 -19.29 10.19
N SER A 421 29.24 -20.47 9.56
CA SER A 421 29.99 -20.66 8.31
C SER A 421 29.02 -20.80 7.15
N PHE A 422 29.25 -20.03 6.08
CA PHE A 422 28.58 -20.23 4.81
C PHE A 422 29.16 -21.46 4.10
N VAL A 423 28.32 -22.32 3.53
CA VAL A 423 28.76 -23.49 2.75
C VAL A 423 28.79 -23.12 1.28
N ASP A 424 29.95 -22.66 0.80
CA ASP A 424 30.14 -22.29 -0.60
C ASP A 424 30.14 -23.52 -1.52
N ARG A 425 29.29 -23.50 -2.55
CA ARG A 425 29.27 -24.48 -3.64
C ARG A 425 29.18 -23.74 -4.98
N PRO A 426 30.16 -23.95 -5.88
CA PRO A 426 30.21 -23.22 -7.15
C PRO A 426 29.06 -23.63 -8.08
N GLY A 427 28.79 -22.78 -9.07
CA GLY A 427 27.82 -23.06 -10.14
C GLY A 427 26.49 -22.31 -10.02
N GLY A 428 26.34 -21.45 -9.00
CA GLY A 428 25.21 -20.52 -8.92
C GLY A 428 25.41 -19.35 -9.87
N ASP A 429 24.40 -19.08 -10.70
CA ASP A 429 24.29 -17.88 -11.54
C ASP A 429 22.82 -17.42 -11.60
N SER A 430 22.54 -16.34 -12.33
CA SER A 430 21.20 -15.75 -12.40
C SER A 430 20.14 -16.61 -13.11
N THR A 431 20.57 -17.55 -13.96
CA THR A 431 19.72 -18.31 -14.89
C THR A 431 19.72 -19.82 -14.62
N THR A 432 20.66 -20.31 -13.82
CA THR A 432 20.81 -21.71 -13.44
C THR A 432 20.22 -21.96 -12.06
N GLY A 433 19.18 -22.78 -11.98
CA GLY A 433 18.59 -23.18 -10.71
C GLY A 433 19.50 -24.10 -9.91
N THR A 434 19.55 -23.90 -8.59
CA THR A 434 20.12 -24.90 -7.70
C THR A 434 19.12 -26.04 -7.50
N GLU A 435 19.63 -27.27 -7.43
CA GLU A 435 18.87 -28.48 -7.16
C GLU A 435 19.23 -29.04 -5.79
N VAL A 436 18.37 -29.88 -5.25
CA VAL A 436 18.62 -30.63 -4.01
C VAL A 436 19.14 -32.01 -4.35
N VAL A 437 20.32 -32.35 -3.87
CA VAL A 437 20.93 -33.68 -4.01
C VAL A 437 21.13 -34.35 -2.67
N LYS A 438 21.05 -35.69 -2.66
CA LYS A 438 21.37 -36.49 -1.49
C LYS A 438 22.79 -37.05 -1.59
N ARG A 439 23.71 -36.54 -0.76
CA ARG A 439 25.10 -37.00 -0.70
C ARG A 439 25.41 -37.54 0.69
N ARG A 440 25.87 -38.79 0.75
CA ARG A 440 26.21 -39.48 2.02
C ARG A 440 25.10 -39.38 3.09
N GLY A 441 23.84 -39.44 2.67
CA GLY A 441 22.68 -39.35 3.56
C GLY A 441 22.30 -37.95 4.03
N ARG A 442 23.01 -36.91 3.59
CA ARG A 442 22.68 -35.50 3.84
C ARG A 442 22.05 -34.88 2.59
N ALA A 443 21.11 -33.95 2.80
CA ALA A 443 20.68 -33.05 1.74
C ALA A 443 21.78 -32.01 1.52
N GLU A 444 22.08 -31.70 0.26
CA GLU A 444 23.03 -30.67 -0.17
C GLU A 444 22.41 -29.96 -1.38
N LEU A 445 22.67 -28.67 -1.53
CA LEU A 445 22.38 -27.92 -2.74
C LEU A 445 23.46 -28.21 -3.80
N THR A 446 23.12 -28.12 -5.09
CA THR A 446 24.12 -28.19 -6.16
C THR A 446 24.95 -26.92 -6.25
N ALA A 447 24.35 -25.76 -5.95
CA ALA A 447 25.01 -24.46 -5.80
C ALA A 447 24.56 -23.76 -4.51
N SER A 448 25.48 -23.05 -3.86
CA SER A 448 25.23 -22.31 -2.62
C SER A 448 26.20 -21.12 -2.58
N PRO A 449 25.71 -19.86 -2.73
CA PRO A 449 24.31 -19.52 -2.97
C PRO A 449 23.80 -20.03 -4.33
N GLY A 450 22.49 -20.19 -4.47
CA GLY A 450 21.84 -20.60 -5.73
C GLY A 450 20.42 -20.06 -5.86
N ARG A 451 19.92 -19.91 -7.09
CA ARG A 451 18.54 -19.46 -7.36
C ARG A 451 17.55 -20.63 -7.30
N VAL A 452 16.35 -20.39 -6.78
CA VAL A 452 15.27 -21.39 -6.79
C VAL A 452 14.49 -21.31 -8.11
N ASP A 453 14.72 -22.28 -8.99
CA ASP A 453 14.02 -22.43 -10.28
C ASP A 453 13.88 -21.10 -11.08
N PRO A 454 14.97 -20.39 -11.42
CA PRO A 454 14.94 -19.04 -11.98
C PRO A 454 14.30 -18.94 -13.36
N GLY A 455 14.11 -20.06 -14.07
CA GLY A 455 13.44 -20.12 -15.36
C GLY A 455 11.92 -20.32 -15.29
N ASN A 456 11.36 -20.42 -14.08
CA ASN A 456 9.92 -20.55 -13.89
C ASN A 456 9.19 -19.26 -14.24
N TRP A 457 8.05 -19.35 -14.94
CA TRP A 457 7.22 -18.19 -15.29
C TRP A 457 6.75 -17.41 -14.05
N ALA A 458 6.66 -18.07 -12.88
CA ALA A 458 6.32 -17.41 -11.63
C ALA A 458 7.25 -16.22 -11.30
N TRP A 459 8.48 -16.22 -11.84
CA TRP A 459 9.47 -15.16 -11.65
C TRP A 459 9.55 -14.14 -12.80
N GLU A 460 8.64 -14.19 -13.77
CA GLU A 460 8.55 -13.17 -14.82
C GLU A 460 8.36 -11.79 -14.18
N ASP A 461 9.22 -10.83 -14.54
CA ASP A 461 9.26 -9.48 -13.96
C ASP A 461 9.25 -9.49 -12.41
N SER A 462 9.96 -10.44 -11.78
CA SER A 462 10.03 -10.56 -10.31
C SER A 462 11.38 -11.09 -9.84
N ARG A 463 11.73 -10.76 -8.59
CA ARG A 463 12.97 -11.22 -7.96
C ARG A 463 12.94 -12.74 -7.77
N LYS A 464 14.04 -13.39 -8.11
CA LYS A 464 14.21 -14.85 -7.97
C LYS A 464 14.76 -15.19 -6.57
N PRO A 465 14.21 -16.15 -5.80
CA PRO A 465 14.69 -16.44 -4.45
C PRO A 465 16.16 -16.89 -4.40
N LEU A 466 16.84 -16.54 -3.31
CA LEU A 466 18.23 -16.94 -3.04
C LEU A 466 18.26 -18.03 -1.95
N ALA A 467 18.70 -19.22 -2.30
CA ALA A 467 18.86 -20.34 -1.38
C ALA A 467 20.34 -20.56 -1.02
N ALA A 468 20.61 -20.88 0.24
CA ALA A 468 21.94 -21.16 0.74
C ALA A 468 21.97 -22.21 1.86
N GLU A 469 23.13 -22.86 2.00
CA GLU A 469 23.48 -23.71 3.13
C GLU A 469 24.37 -22.94 4.12
N PHE A 470 23.99 -22.95 5.40
CA PHE A 470 24.80 -22.48 6.51
C PHE A 470 25.15 -23.64 7.45
N SER A 471 26.30 -23.55 8.09
CA SER A 471 26.73 -24.48 9.14
C SER A 471 26.88 -23.74 10.45
N PHE A 472 26.04 -24.09 11.43
CA PHE A 472 26.13 -23.60 12.80
C PHE A 472 26.44 -24.74 13.74
N ARG A 473 27.60 -24.67 14.41
CA ARG A 473 28.08 -25.70 15.35
C ARG A 473 28.09 -27.13 14.76
N GLY A 474 28.24 -27.26 13.44
CA GLY A 474 28.30 -28.52 12.71
C GLY A 474 26.94 -29.01 12.16
N GLU A 475 25.84 -28.34 12.51
CA GLU A 475 24.52 -28.60 11.93
C GLU A 475 24.25 -27.72 10.73
N THR A 476 23.61 -28.30 9.71
CA THR A 476 23.29 -27.63 8.45
C THR A 476 21.89 -27.03 8.52
N VAL A 477 21.79 -25.73 8.25
CA VAL A 477 20.54 -24.99 8.12
C VAL A 477 20.44 -24.46 6.69
N PHE A 478 19.30 -24.71 6.04
CA PHE A 478 18.98 -24.14 4.74
C PHE A 478 18.21 -22.84 4.96
N VAL A 479 18.64 -21.77 4.30
CA VAL A 479 17.98 -20.46 4.38
C VAL A 479 17.62 -20.03 2.96
N ILE A 480 16.37 -19.61 2.76
CA ILE A 480 15.84 -19.17 1.48
C ILE A 480 15.29 -17.76 1.67
N ALA A 481 15.98 -16.77 1.10
CA ALA A 481 15.56 -15.36 1.08
C ALA A 481 14.65 -15.10 -0.12
N ASN A 482 13.55 -14.40 0.11
CA ASN A 482 12.49 -14.18 -0.88
C ASN A 482 12.15 -12.69 -0.94
N HIS A 483 11.76 -12.25 -2.13
CA HIS A 483 11.10 -10.98 -2.32
C HIS A 483 10.09 -11.16 -3.45
N PHE A 484 8.85 -11.49 -3.12
CA PHE A 484 7.80 -11.80 -4.10
C PHE A 484 7.30 -10.55 -4.82
N THR A 485 6.55 -10.75 -5.91
CA THR A 485 5.98 -9.63 -6.66
C THR A 485 5.02 -8.81 -5.79
N SER A 486 5.05 -7.48 -5.94
CA SER A 486 4.25 -6.58 -5.11
C SER A 486 2.77 -6.71 -5.39
N LYS A 487 1.94 -6.07 -4.56
CA LYS A 487 0.48 -6.01 -4.74
C LYS A 487 0.05 -4.97 -5.79
N GLY A 488 0.99 -4.41 -6.55
CA GLY A 488 0.72 -3.45 -7.61
C GLY A 488 -0.23 -4.03 -8.67
N GLY A 489 -1.24 -3.24 -9.05
CA GLY A 489 -2.29 -3.66 -10.00
C GLY A 489 -3.47 -4.41 -9.36
N ASP A 490 -3.45 -4.64 -8.05
CA ASP A 490 -4.66 -5.02 -7.30
C ASP A 490 -5.56 -3.79 -7.12
N HIS A 491 -6.87 -4.00 -7.10
CA HIS A 491 -7.83 -2.93 -6.80
C HIS A 491 -7.77 -2.54 -5.30
N PRO A 492 -8.03 -1.27 -4.95
CA PRO A 492 -8.05 -0.83 -3.55
C PRO A 492 -9.19 -1.49 -2.76
N LEU A 493 -9.12 -1.47 -1.42
CA LEU A 493 -10.17 -2.05 -0.57
C LEU A 493 -11.55 -1.41 -0.82
N HIS A 494 -11.56 -0.12 -1.14
CA HIS A 494 -12.75 0.68 -1.42
C HIS A 494 -13.23 0.58 -2.88
N SER A 495 -12.71 -0.38 -3.65
CA SER A 495 -13.00 -0.52 -5.08
C SER A 495 -14.50 -0.53 -5.40
N ARG A 496 -14.85 0.02 -6.57
CA ARG A 496 -16.18 -0.17 -7.16
C ARG A 496 -16.51 -1.63 -7.45
N PHE A 497 -15.51 -2.52 -7.46
CA PHE A 497 -15.70 -3.96 -7.57
C PHE A 497 -15.59 -4.59 -6.18
N GLN A 498 -16.65 -5.25 -5.71
CA GLN A 498 -16.70 -5.89 -4.40
C GLN A 498 -17.02 -7.39 -4.48
N PRO A 499 -16.09 -8.28 -4.09
CA PRO A 499 -14.79 -7.98 -3.48
C PRO A 499 -13.76 -7.42 -4.48
N PRO A 500 -12.74 -6.65 -4.02
CA PRO A 500 -11.70 -6.12 -4.89
C PRO A 500 -10.95 -7.20 -5.66
N VAL A 501 -10.63 -6.92 -6.91
CA VAL A 501 -9.84 -7.80 -7.77
C VAL A 501 -8.38 -7.77 -7.32
N ARG A 502 -7.82 -8.95 -7.03
CA ARG A 502 -6.41 -9.13 -6.64
C ARG A 502 -5.62 -9.82 -7.74
N SER A 503 -5.38 -9.10 -8.83
CA SER A 503 -4.79 -9.65 -10.06
C SER A 503 -3.38 -10.21 -9.82
N SER A 504 -2.58 -9.56 -8.98
CA SER A 504 -1.21 -9.95 -8.64
C SER A 504 -1.12 -11.21 -7.76
N GLU A 505 -2.18 -11.55 -7.01
CA GLU A 505 -2.24 -12.71 -6.11
C GLU A 505 -2.00 -14.04 -6.85
N ALA A 506 -2.41 -14.14 -8.12
CA ALA A 506 -2.21 -15.33 -8.92
C ALA A 506 -0.72 -15.66 -9.15
N GLN A 507 0.11 -14.65 -9.42
CA GLN A 507 1.56 -14.83 -9.57
C GLN A 507 2.21 -15.16 -8.23
N ARG A 508 1.84 -14.47 -7.15
CA ARG A 508 2.34 -14.78 -5.79
C ARG A 508 2.05 -16.22 -5.36
N ILE A 509 0.85 -16.74 -5.63
CA ILE A 509 0.51 -18.15 -5.37
C ILE A 509 1.43 -19.09 -6.17
N ALA A 510 1.76 -18.77 -7.43
CA ALA A 510 2.68 -19.56 -8.23
C ALA A 510 4.10 -19.54 -7.64
N GLN A 511 4.59 -18.36 -7.24
CA GLN A 511 5.88 -18.18 -6.56
C GLN A 511 5.96 -19.00 -5.26
N ALA A 512 4.91 -18.94 -4.44
CA ALA A 512 4.77 -19.73 -3.22
C ALA A 512 4.89 -21.24 -3.48
N ARG A 513 4.26 -21.76 -4.54
CA ARG A 513 4.33 -23.19 -4.90
C ARG A 513 5.73 -23.62 -5.33
N VAL A 514 6.47 -22.77 -6.04
CA VAL A 514 7.86 -23.04 -6.43
C VAL A 514 8.73 -23.17 -5.19
N VAL A 515 8.64 -22.21 -4.26
CA VAL A 515 9.40 -22.25 -3.00
C VAL A 515 9.00 -23.44 -2.14
N ASN A 516 7.69 -23.71 -1.98
CA ASN A 516 7.20 -24.87 -1.24
C ASN A 516 7.76 -26.17 -1.82
N SER A 517 7.70 -26.36 -3.15
CA SER A 517 8.22 -27.55 -3.83
C SER A 517 9.72 -27.75 -3.57
N PHE A 518 10.51 -26.67 -3.64
CA PHE A 518 11.94 -26.72 -3.34
C PHE A 518 12.21 -27.14 -1.87
N VAL A 519 11.42 -26.64 -0.91
CA VAL A 519 11.49 -27.08 0.49
C VAL A 519 11.10 -28.56 0.62
N GLN A 520 10.09 -29.02 -0.10
CA GLN A 520 9.70 -30.44 -0.12
C GLN A 520 10.85 -31.33 -0.64
N ASP A 521 11.61 -30.87 -1.64
CA ASP A 521 12.78 -31.60 -2.15
C ASP A 521 13.89 -31.70 -1.08
N ILE A 522 14.19 -30.60 -0.38
CA ILE A 522 15.13 -30.60 0.77
C ILE A 522 14.70 -31.64 1.81
N ARG A 523 13.40 -31.64 2.17
CA ARG A 523 12.84 -32.55 3.18
C ARG A 523 12.78 -34.01 2.69
N SER A 524 12.62 -34.23 1.39
CA SER A 524 12.66 -35.56 0.78
C SER A 524 14.08 -36.14 0.81
N ALA A 525 15.09 -35.31 0.58
CA ALA A 525 16.49 -35.71 0.71
C ALA A 525 16.88 -35.99 2.19
N ARG A 526 16.44 -35.13 3.13
CA ARG A 526 16.62 -35.28 4.59
C ARG A 526 15.37 -34.83 5.34
N ARG A 527 14.59 -35.79 5.88
CA ARG A 527 13.33 -35.50 6.62
C ARG A 527 13.47 -34.53 7.79
N GLN A 528 14.64 -34.50 8.43
CA GLN A 528 14.97 -33.62 9.55
C GLN A 528 15.72 -32.36 9.11
N ALA A 529 15.77 -32.02 7.82
CA ALA A 529 16.41 -30.80 7.35
C ALA A 529 15.74 -29.58 7.98
N GLN A 530 16.56 -28.66 8.49
CA GLN A 530 16.14 -27.40 9.06
C GLN A 530 16.14 -26.38 7.95
N VAL A 531 14.96 -25.84 7.66
CA VAL A 531 14.76 -24.89 6.57
C VAL A 531 14.05 -23.68 7.14
N VAL A 532 14.58 -22.50 6.85
CA VAL A 532 13.97 -21.21 7.13
C VAL A 532 13.73 -20.50 5.80
N VAL A 533 12.47 -20.18 5.53
CA VAL A 533 12.03 -19.36 4.40
C VAL A 533 11.65 -18.01 4.98
N LEU A 534 12.29 -16.94 4.53
CA LEU A 534 12.03 -15.61 5.07
C LEU A 534 12.14 -14.53 3.99
N GLY A 535 11.60 -13.36 4.30
CA GLY A 535 11.65 -12.16 3.47
C GLY A 535 10.29 -11.56 3.20
N ASP A 536 10.27 -10.60 2.28
CA ASP A 536 9.05 -9.94 1.82
C ASP A 536 8.27 -10.90 0.88
N ILE A 537 7.19 -11.49 1.41
CA ILE A 537 6.31 -12.38 0.65
C ILE A 537 5.22 -11.57 -0.08
N ASN A 538 5.13 -10.26 0.15
CA ASN A 538 4.15 -9.35 -0.43
C ASN A 538 2.70 -9.84 -0.27
N ASP A 539 2.43 -10.62 0.78
CA ASP A 539 1.10 -11.11 1.06
C ASP A 539 0.91 -11.43 2.53
N PHE A 540 -0.36 -11.53 2.92
CA PHE A 540 -0.76 -11.69 4.31
C PHE A 540 -0.56 -13.12 4.82
N GLU A 541 -0.39 -13.29 6.12
CA GLU A 541 -0.25 -14.59 6.77
C GLU A 541 -1.49 -15.48 6.60
N PHE A 542 -2.66 -14.88 6.42
CA PHE A 542 -3.92 -15.59 6.15
C PHE A 542 -4.18 -15.84 4.64
N SER A 543 -3.35 -15.29 3.76
CA SER A 543 -3.57 -15.27 2.31
C SER A 543 -3.50 -16.68 1.68
N PRO A 544 -4.13 -16.87 0.50
CA PRO A 544 -3.88 -18.02 -0.36
C PRO A 544 -2.39 -18.25 -0.70
N THR A 545 -1.59 -17.18 -0.81
CA THR A 545 -0.14 -17.24 -1.04
C THR A 545 0.56 -17.97 0.11
N THR A 546 0.35 -17.54 1.36
CA THR A 546 0.94 -18.22 2.53
C THR A 546 0.38 -19.63 2.72
N ARG A 547 -0.88 -19.88 2.36
CA ARG A 547 -1.44 -21.24 2.34
C ARG A 547 -0.70 -22.14 1.35
N ALA A 548 -0.35 -21.64 0.17
CA ALA A 548 0.47 -22.39 -0.80
C ALA A 548 1.90 -22.63 -0.28
N LEU A 549 2.51 -21.67 0.44
CA LEU A 549 3.81 -21.88 1.10
C LEU A 549 3.76 -22.97 2.17
N THR A 550 2.64 -23.13 2.88
CA THR A 550 2.49 -24.09 4.00
C THR A 550 1.82 -25.40 3.60
N GLU A 551 1.45 -25.56 2.33
CA GLU A 551 0.81 -26.75 1.78
C GLU A 551 1.65 -28.02 2.07
N ASP A 552 0.96 -29.16 2.25
CA ASP A 552 1.52 -30.45 2.66
C ASP A 552 2.33 -30.45 3.98
N GLY A 553 2.23 -29.38 4.78
CA GLY A 553 2.99 -29.23 6.01
C GLY A 553 4.49 -29.15 5.74
N ALA A 554 4.89 -28.59 4.59
CA ALA A 554 6.29 -28.30 4.26
C ALA A 554 6.92 -27.30 5.24
N LEU A 555 6.13 -26.28 5.59
CA LEU A 555 6.48 -25.13 6.40
C LEU A 555 5.35 -24.79 7.37
N ARG A 556 5.65 -23.98 8.38
CA ARG A 556 4.68 -23.28 9.22
C ARG A 556 5.14 -21.85 9.46
N SER A 557 4.21 -20.91 9.53
CA SER A 557 4.53 -19.50 9.80
C SER A 557 4.98 -19.32 11.24
N ALA A 558 6.06 -18.54 11.44
CA ALA A 558 6.51 -18.11 12.76
C ALA A 558 5.64 -16.95 13.29
N VAL A 559 5.02 -16.15 12.41
CA VAL A 559 4.08 -15.08 12.78
C VAL A 559 2.95 -15.59 13.68
N ASP A 560 2.51 -16.83 13.46
CA ASP A 560 1.46 -17.45 14.27
C ASP A 560 1.87 -17.73 15.73
N SER A 561 3.16 -17.63 16.08
CA SER A 561 3.59 -17.72 17.48
C SER A 561 3.40 -16.44 18.28
N LEU A 562 3.17 -15.30 17.61
CA LEU A 562 2.93 -14.02 18.27
C LEU A 562 1.45 -13.83 18.65
N PRO A 563 1.14 -13.04 19.70
CA PRO A 563 -0.18 -12.48 19.92
C PRO A 563 -0.74 -11.80 18.65
N PRO A 564 -2.05 -11.88 18.34
CA PRO A 564 -2.61 -11.29 17.14
C PRO A 564 -2.34 -9.79 16.96
N ASP A 565 -2.30 -9.03 18.04
CA ASP A 565 -2.07 -7.59 18.10
C ASP A 565 -0.61 -7.16 17.84
N GLU A 566 0.32 -8.11 17.76
CA GLU A 566 1.74 -7.91 17.40
C GLU A 566 2.04 -8.35 15.95
N ARG A 567 1.04 -8.82 15.19
CA ARG A 567 1.24 -9.38 13.84
C ARG A 567 1.09 -8.32 12.75
N TYR A 568 2.14 -7.53 12.54
CA TYR A 568 2.26 -6.60 11.43
C TYR A 568 3.72 -6.28 11.17
N THR A 569 4.09 -6.05 9.92
CA THR A 569 5.45 -5.62 9.51
C THR A 569 5.42 -4.39 8.62
N TYR A 570 4.23 -3.98 8.17
CA TYR A 570 4.01 -2.93 7.18
C TYR A 570 2.69 -2.19 7.46
N LEU A 571 2.61 -0.91 7.07
CA LEU A 571 1.41 -0.10 7.20
C LEU A 571 0.96 0.44 5.83
N PHE A 572 -0.26 0.10 5.44
CA PHE A 572 -0.85 0.52 4.16
C PHE A 572 -2.27 1.02 4.34
N GLN A 573 -2.53 2.26 3.92
CA GLN A 573 -3.87 2.88 4.00
C GLN A 573 -4.50 2.78 5.40
N GLY A 574 -3.71 3.01 6.44
CA GLY A 574 -4.11 2.91 7.85
C GLY A 574 -4.32 1.49 8.37
N ASN A 575 -3.91 0.46 7.63
CA ASN A 575 -3.89 -0.92 8.11
C ASN A 575 -2.50 -1.36 8.51
N SER A 576 -2.38 -1.94 9.70
CA SER A 576 -1.23 -2.73 10.11
C SER A 576 -1.35 -4.14 9.49
N GLN A 577 -0.36 -4.53 8.69
CA GLN A 577 -0.39 -5.72 7.84
C GLN A 577 0.90 -6.51 7.97
N VAL A 578 0.81 -7.84 7.86
CA VAL A 578 1.98 -8.70 7.64
C VAL A 578 2.24 -8.78 6.14
N LEU A 579 3.42 -8.38 5.68
CA LEU A 579 3.89 -8.62 4.31
C LEU A 579 5.16 -9.48 4.32
N ASP A 580 6.06 -9.16 5.24
CA ASP A 580 7.26 -9.91 5.49
C ASP A 580 6.92 -11.12 6.36
N GLN A 581 7.39 -12.30 6.00
CA GLN A 581 7.07 -13.52 6.73
C GLN A 581 8.30 -14.39 6.95
N THR A 582 8.39 -14.97 8.15
CA THR A 582 9.34 -16.04 8.45
C THR A 582 8.59 -17.36 8.62
N LEU A 583 8.96 -18.38 7.85
CA LEU A 583 8.40 -19.73 7.91
C LEU A 583 9.49 -20.77 8.18
N VAL A 584 9.15 -21.78 8.96
CA VAL A 584 10.10 -22.81 9.40
C VAL A 584 9.62 -24.21 9.05
N SER A 585 10.55 -25.11 8.71
CA SER A 585 10.21 -26.52 8.52
C SER A 585 9.84 -27.20 9.85
N PRO A 586 9.09 -28.32 9.84
CA PRO A 586 8.68 -29.04 11.06
C PRO A 586 9.82 -29.59 11.95
N SER A 587 11.06 -29.60 11.46
CA SER A 587 12.23 -30.05 12.24
C SER A 587 12.68 -29.01 13.26
N ILE A 588 12.54 -27.72 12.97
CA ILE A 588 12.72 -26.63 13.93
C ILE A 588 11.47 -26.61 14.79
N ARG A 589 11.49 -27.23 15.99
CA ARG A 589 10.27 -27.41 16.82
C ARG A 589 10.07 -26.31 17.84
N ARG A 590 11.16 -25.78 18.38
CA ARG A 590 11.17 -24.70 19.36
C ARG A 590 11.98 -23.58 18.77
N PHE A 591 11.39 -22.40 18.75
CA PHE A 591 12.02 -21.18 18.31
C PHE A 591 11.42 -20.03 19.12
N ASP A 592 12.16 -18.94 19.14
CA ASP A 592 11.76 -17.62 19.61
C ASP A 592 11.68 -16.75 18.35
N TYR A 593 10.61 -15.99 18.20
CA TYR A 593 10.37 -15.17 17.01
C TYR A 593 9.84 -13.82 17.46
N ASP A 594 10.26 -12.78 16.76
CA ASP A 594 10.00 -11.39 17.10
C ASP A 594 9.89 -10.56 15.82
N ILE A 595 8.94 -9.63 15.81
CA ILE A 595 8.87 -8.54 14.83
C ILE A 595 9.28 -7.29 15.60
N VAL A 596 10.34 -6.62 15.15
CA VAL A 596 10.91 -5.50 15.91
C VAL A 596 10.33 -4.19 15.37
N HIS A 597 9.34 -3.62 16.06
CA HIS A 597 8.64 -2.42 15.60
C HIS A 597 9.50 -1.16 15.74
N ILE A 598 10.17 -0.78 14.65
CA ILE A 598 11.11 0.36 14.60
C ILE A 598 10.87 1.30 13.42
N ASN A 599 10.00 0.91 12.49
CA ASN A 599 9.82 1.54 11.20
C ASN A 599 8.35 1.83 10.92
N ALA A 600 7.53 0.79 10.70
CA ALA A 600 6.24 0.93 10.02
C ALA A 600 5.30 1.92 10.72
N GLU A 601 5.37 2.00 12.05
CA GLU A 601 4.52 2.85 12.90
C GLU A 601 4.98 4.31 13.05
N PHE A 602 6.18 4.63 12.58
CA PHE A 602 6.79 5.96 12.77
C PHE A 602 6.71 6.79 11.49
N ALA A 603 6.56 8.11 11.61
CA ALA A 603 6.63 9.04 10.48
C ALA A 603 8.06 9.32 10.01
N ASP A 604 9.06 9.04 10.86
CA ASP A 604 10.48 9.13 10.49
C ASP A 604 11.03 7.72 10.33
N GLN A 605 11.00 7.21 9.10
CA GLN A 605 11.33 5.82 8.76
C GLN A 605 12.73 5.71 8.16
N ALA A 606 13.41 4.58 8.41
CA ALA A 606 14.61 4.20 7.66
C ALA A 606 14.29 3.22 6.52
N SER A 607 13.22 2.45 6.72
CA SER A 607 12.48 1.64 5.76
C SER A 607 11.01 1.69 6.19
N ASP A 608 10.09 1.42 5.28
CA ASP A 608 8.66 1.22 5.52
C ASP A 608 8.31 -0.16 6.14
N HIS A 609 9.29 -1.06 6.27
CA HIS A 609 9.12 -2.41 6.82
C HIS A 609 9.80 -2.56 8.19
N ASP A 610 9.12 -3.23 9.12
CA ASP A 610 9.73 -3.71 10.37
C ASP A 610 10.52 -5.01 10.13
N PRO A 611 11.78 -5.09 10.64
CA PRO A 611 12.55 -6.31 10.52
C PRO A 611 12.07 -7.41 11.46
N GLN A 612 12.39 -8.66 11.11
CA GLN A 612 12.03 -9.83 11.90
C GLN A 612 13.27 -10.62 12.32
N VAL A 613 13.17 -11.36 13.42
CA VAL A 613 14.24 -12.25 13.86
C VAL A 613 13.70 -13.55 14.45
N LEU A 614 14.24 -14.66 13.95
CA LEU A 614 14.02 -16.01 14.45
C LEU A 614 15.27 -16.50 15.18
N ARG A 615 15.10 -17.07 16.37
CA ARG A 615 16.17 -17.74 17.13
C ARG A 615 15.79 -19.17 17.48
N PHE A 616 16.69 -20.11 17.23
CA PHE A 616 16.48 -21.50 17.62
C PHE A 616 17.81 -22.21 17.82
N GLU A 617 17.79 -23.36 18.50
CA GLU A 617 18.94 -24.26 18.62
C GLU A 617 18.86 -25.30 17.48
N PRO A 618 19.78 -25.29 16.50
CA PRO A 618 19.80 -26.27 15.41
C PRO A 618 20.06 -27.71 15.85
#